data_AF-A0A1H9UXS7-F1
#
_entry.id   AF-A0A1H9UXS7-F1
#
_cell.length_a   1.000
_cell.length_b   1.000
_cell.length_c   1.000
_cell.angle_alpha   90.00
_cell.angle_beta   90.00
_cell.angle_gamma   90.00
#
_symmetry.space_group_name_H-M   'P 1'
#
loop_
_entity.id
_entity.type
_entity.pdbx_description
1 polymer ?
#
loop_
_entity_poly.entity_id
_entity_poly.type
_entity_poly.pdbx_seq_one_letter_code
_entity_poly.pdbx_strand_id
1 'polypeptide(L)'
;MSHPDRLEELDLYSVWATARDLEGAFDPFSFEQRMAAYRTMIANTNTDDRFGADNRHNPLWGLMFQHQWQFRTDRLGAGTRQDGRIDPDSPWGYGNYTLSVVPWLGAAVAGVVPALPVADPPTRSRFRYVTGGTVPEELVPAVADWRAYFFLVAGGDLTDPEPARLALWKAHKTSLDVVVGVLADVDTDPWPDLEVTFLRGWCRMVDYLWAAAWPTDFTFMTAHGLDVLPESLLTSPEDLDALPAKARGNVVNVLRLATTPRWRYGLNLLLWRRIMRTREARDRVLPLLDAVFDPRPDNAAERRAVLRHLLRR
;
A
#
# COMPACT_ATOMS: atom_id res chain seq x y z
N MET A 1 14.01 16.80 -10.42
CA MET A 1 13.09 16.59 -9.28
C MET A 1 13.93 16.34 -8.05
N SER A 2 13.58 16.89 -6.89
CA SER A 2 14.26 16.52 -5.65
C SER A 2 13.83 15.11 -5.21
N HIS A 3 14.80 14.29 -4.81
CA HIS A 3 14.60 12.96 -4.23
C HIS A 3 15.71 12.68 -3.22
N PRO A 4 15.53 11.72 -2.31
CA PRO A 4 16.58 11.34 -1.37
C PRO A 4 17.77 10.69 -2.11
N ASP A 5 19.01 11.01 -1.73
CA ASP A 5 20.22 10.44 -2.36
C ASP A 5 20.27 8.92 -2.25
N ARG A 6 19.84 8.36 -1.11
CA ARG A 6 19.77 6.90 -0.90
C ARG A 6 18.86 6.18 -1.88
N LEU A 7 17.99 6.90 -2.60
CA LEU A 7 17.18 6.28 -3.63
C LEU A 7 18.07 5.62 -4.70
N GLU A 8 19.23 6.21 -5.02
CA GLU A 8 20.16 5.71 -6.04
C GLU A 8 20.73 4.32 -5.74
N GLU A 9 20.71 3.92 -4.46
CA GLU A 9 21.19 2.62 -3.97
C GLU A 9 20.12 1.52 -4.10
N LEU A 10 18.88 1.88 -4.44
CA LEU A 10 17.72 0.98 -4.45
C LEU A 10 17.41 0.48 -5.86
N ASP A 11 16.90 -0.75 -5.95
CA ASP A 11 16.58 -1.43 -7.21
C ASP A 11 15.52 -0.71 -8.07
N LEU A 12 14.65 0.08 -7.45
CA LEU A 12 13.67 0.90 -8.17
C LEU A 12 14.25 2.16 -8.82
N TYR A 13 15.49 2.56 -8.50
CA TYR A 13 16.04 3.83 -8.98
C TYR A 13 16.11 3.89 -10.50
N SER A 14 16.54 2.79 -11.13
CA SER A 14 16.68 2.73 -12.58
C SER A 14 15.39 3.11 -13.29
N VAL A 15 14.25 2.49 -12.92
CA VAL A 15 12.95 2.85 -13.48
C VAL A 15 12.46 4.21 -13.01
N TRP A 16 12.71 4.59 -11.75
CA TRP A 16 12.36 5.93 -11.26
C TRP A 16 13.02 7.05 -12.05
N ALA A 17 14.29 6.88 -12.44
CA ALA A 17 15.04 7.90 -13.17
C ALA A 17 14.73 7.89 -14.67
N THR A 18 14.42 6.73 -15.25
CA THR A 18 14.29 6.56 -16.71
C THR A 18 12.86 6.51 -17.22
N ALA A 19 11.88 6.20 -16.35
CA ALA A 19 10.48 6.15 -16.75
C ALA A 19 10.06 7.47 -17.38
N ARG A 20 9.41 7.44 -18.53
CA ARG A 20 8.95 8.69 -19.17
C ARG A 20 7.79 9.30 -18.39
N ASP A 21 7.72 10.63 -18.39
CA ASP A 21 6.55 11.32 -17.86
C ASP A 21 5.30 10.94 -18.66
N LEU A 22 4.16 10.95 -17.99
CA LEU A 22 2.90 10.58 -18.61
C LEU A 22 2.43 11.68 -19.56
N GLU A 23 2.27 11.32 -20.84
CA GLU A 23 1.82 12.22 -21.90
C GLU A 23 0.65 11.61 -22.66
N GLY A 24 -0.40 12.40 -22.92
CA GLY A 24 -1.55 12.02 -23.73
C GLY A 24 -2.53 11.06 -23.06
N ALA A 25 -2.05 9.96 -22.46
CA ALA A 25 -2.86 8.98 -21.73
C ALA A 25 -2.03 8.30 -20.63
N PHE A 26 -2.72 7.77 -19.60
CA PHE A 26 -2.13 6.89 -18.60
C PHE A 26 -2.55 5.45 -18.89
N ASP A 27 -1.59 4.61 -19.30
CA ASP A 27 -1.74 3.16 -19.41
C ASP A 27 -1.43 2.48 -18.06
N PRO A 28 -2.46 2.05 -17.32
CA PRO A 28 -2.26 1.45 -16.02
C PRO A 28 -1.80 -0.01 -16.11
N PHE A 29 -1.64 -0.57 -17.30
CA PHE A 29 -1.10 -1.91 -17.51
C PHE A 29 0.39 -1.88 -17.89
N SER A 30 1.02 -0.71 -17.80
CA SER A 30 2.48 -0.56 -17.87
C SER A 30 3.07 -0.35 -16.47
N PHE A 31 4.06 -1.17 -16.12
CA PHE A 31 4.83 -1.02 -14.88
C PHE A 31 5.50 0.36 -14.80
N GLU A 32 6.16 0.77 -15.88
CA GLU A 32 6.86 2.04 -16.00
C GLU A 32 5.91 3.23 -15.82
N GLN A 33 4.73 3.18 -16.44
CA GLN A 33 3.77 4.29 -16.33
C GLN A 33 3.16 4.41 -14.92
N ARG A 34 2.96 3.29 -14.21
CA ARG A 34 2.59 3.37 -12.78
C ARG A 34 3.71 3.98 -11.94
N MET A 35 4.98 3.67 -12.23
CA MET A 35 6.13 4.32 -11.57
C MET A 35 6.17 5.83 -11.87
N ALA A 36 5.95 6.23 -13.12
CA ALA A 36 5.85 7.64 -13.51
C ALA A 36 4.68 8.35 -12.80
N ALA A 37 3.51 7.72 -12.70
CA ALA A 37 2.36 8.26 -11.97
C ALA A 37 2.70 8.54 -10.49
N TYR A 38 3.33 7.57 -9.80
CA TYR A 38 3.78 7.76 -8.43
C TYR A 38 4.81 8.89 -8.32
N ARG A 39 5.78 8.93 -9.22
CA ARG A 39 6.81 9.97 -9.28
C ARG A 39 6.22 11.36 -9.41
N THR A 40 5.29 11.55 -10.34
CA THR A 40 4.63 12.84 -10.55
C THR A 40 3.80 13.23 -9.32
N MET A 41 3.04 12.31 -8.72
CA MET A 41 2.27 12.61 -7.49
C MET A 41 3.19 12.96 -6.30
N ILE A 42 4.30 12.23 -6.11
CA ILE A 42 5.30 12.51 -5.07
C ILE A 42 5.94 13.89 -5.29
N ALA A 43 6.36 14.20 -6.52
CA ALA A 43 6.99 15.47 -6.85
C ALA A 43 6.03 16.66 -6.68
N ASN A 44 4.82 16.56 -7.23
CA ASN A 44 3.85 17.66 -7.25
C ASN A 44 3.22 17.95 -5.87
N THR A 45 3.33 17.03 -4.92
CA THR A 45 2.86 17.24 -3.54
C THR A 45 3.93 17.84 -2.62
N ASN A 46 5.17 17.97 -3.09
CA ASN A 46 6.28 18.58 -2.35
C ASN A 46 6.58 20.02 -2.79
N THR A 47 5.55 20.79 -3.13
CA THR A 47 5.71 22.22 -3.35
C THR A 47 6.23 22.89 -2.09
N ASP A 48 7.17 23.83 -2.23
CA ASP A 48 7.80 24.56 -1.13
C ASP A 48 8.40 23.66 -0.02
N ASP A 49 8.96 22.51 -0.42
CA ASP A 49 9.61 21.55 0.48
C ASP A 49 8.74 21.08 1.65
N ARG A 50 7.42 20.99 1.44
CA ARG A 50 6.44 20.65 2.48
C ARG A 50 6.62 19.25 3.10
N PHE A 51 7.34 18.36 2.42
CA PHE A 51 7.79 17.05 2.93
C PHE A 51 9.32 16.96 3.06
N GLY A 52 9.99 18.10 3.20
CA GLY A 52 11.44 18.24 3.27
C GLY A 52 12.08 18.55 1.91
N ALA A 53 13.30 19.09 1.96
CA ALA A 53 14.05 19.54 0.78
C ALA A 53 14.29 18.44 -0.26
N ASP A 54 14.44 17.20 0.18
CA ASP A 54 14.62 16.03 -0.67
C ASP A 54 13.36 15.14 -0.75
N ASN A 55 12.22 15.66 -0.29
CA ASN A 55 10.92 14.99 -0.33
C ASN A 55 10.85 13.66 0.45
N ARG A 56 11.81 13.39 1.35
CA ARG A 56 11.90 12.09 2.05
C ARG A 56 10.72 11.79 2.97
N HIS A 57 9.99 12.80 3.43
CA HIS A 57 8.88 12.63 4.39
C HIS A 57 7.51 12.45 3.72
N ASN A 58 7.47 12.35 2.39
CA ASN A 58 6.22 12.20 1.65
C ASN A 58 5.65 10.79 1.82
N PRO A 59 4.42 10.64 2.33
CA PRO A 59 3.89 9.31 2.64
C PRO A 59 3.52 8.49 1.39
N LEU A 60 3.55 9.08 0.18
CA LEU A 60 3.31 8.37 -1.08
C LEU A 60 4.45 7.43 -1.48
N TRP A 61 5.65 7.56 -0.90
CA TRP A 61 6.79 6.67 -1.18
C TRP A 61 6.43 5.19 -0.96
N GLY A 62 5.67 4.87 0.09
CA GLY A 62 5.27 3.50 0.41
C GLY A 62 4.49 2.79 -0.70
N LEU A 63 3.65 3.51 -1.46
CA LEU A 63 2.90 2.92 -2.57
C LEU A 63 3.82 2.50 -3.71
N MET A 64 4.82 3.34 -4.00
CA MET A 64 5.80 3.06 -5.04
C MET A 64 6.73 1.91 -4.65
N PHE A 65 7.21 1.87 -3.41
CA PHE A 65 8.00 0.75 -2.89
C PHE A 65 7.22 -0.57 -3.01
N GLN A 66 5.92 -0.54 -2.68
CA GLN A 66 5.08 -1.71 -2.82
C GLN A 66 4.91 -2.15 -4.27
N HIS A 67 4.78 -1.20 -5.21
CA HIS A 67 4.72 -1.48 -6.64
C HIS A 67 6.00 -2.14 -7.17
N GLN A 68 7.16 -1.59 -6.79
CA GLN A 68 8.46 -2.21 -7.11
C GLN A 68 8.56 -3.63 -6.56
N TRP A 69 8.19 -3.84 -5.30
CA TRP A 69 8.19 -5.17 -4.69
C TRP A 69 7.29 -6.13 -5.47
N GLN A 70 6.07 -5.73 -5.83
CA GLN A 70 5.18 -6.58 -6.63
C GLN A 70 5.77 -6.93 -8.00
N PHE A 71 6.47 -6.00 -8.64
CA PHE A 71 7.13 -6.23 -9.92
C PHE A 71 8.27 -7.24 -9.81
N ARG A 72 9.20 -7.05 -8.86
CA ARG A 72 10.40 -7.89 -8.74
C ARG A 72 10.10 -9.31 -8.24
N THR A 73 8.94 -9.53 -7.65
CA THR A 73 8.49 -10.83 -7.12
C THR A 73 7.39 -11.50 -7.96
N ASP A 74 7.24 -11.12 -9.23
CA ASP A 74 6.31 -11.73 -10.20
C ASP A 74 4.82 -11.61 -9.85
N ARG A 75 4.47 -10.77 -8.87
CA ARG A 75 3.09 -10.57 -8.42
C ARG A 75 2.26 -9.81 -9.43
N LEU A 76 2.87 -9.02 -10.31
CA LEU A 76 2.16 -8.29 -11.36
C LEU A 76 1.79 -9.15 -12.58
N GLY A 77 2.25 -10.40 -12.63
CA GLY A 77 2.05 -11.33 -13.74
C GLY A 77 3.37 -11.99 -14.16
N ALA A 78 3.31 -13.25 -14.62
CA ALA A 78 4.50 -14.05 -14.93
C ALA A 78 5.39 -13.48 -16.05
N GLY A 79 4.81 -12.69 -16.96
CA GLY A 79 5.52 -12.03 -18.08
C GLY A 79 5.95 -10.59 -17.79
N THR A 80 5.53 -10.00 -16.68
CA THR A 80 5.67 -8.55 -16.45
C THR A 80 7.12 -8.11 -16.35
N ARG A 81 8.01 -8.93 -15.79
CA ARG A 81 9.44 -8.59 -15.68
C ARG A 81 10.15 -8.56 -17.03
N GLN A 82 9.61 -9.25 -18.02
CA GLN A 82 10.20 -9.40 -19.35
C GLN A 82 9.76 -8.27 -20.28
N ASP A 83 8.48 -7.87 -20.22
CA ASP A 83 7.90 -6.89 -21.16
C ASP A 83 7.36 -5.62 -20.51
N GLY A 84 7.37 -5.54 -19.17
CA GLY A 84 6.84 -4.41 -18.41
C GLY A 84 5.31 -4.33 -18.38
N ARG A 85 4.60 -5.32 -18.93
CA ARG A 85 3.13 -5.37 -19.00
C ARG A 85 2.56 -6.07 -17.79
N ILE A 86 1.73 -5.35 -17.04
CA ILE A 86 1.02 -5.88 -15.89
C ILE A 86 -0.17 -6.70 -16.40
N ASP A 87 -0.28 -7.94 -15.92
CA ASP A 87 -1.41 -8.80 -16.22
C ASP A 87 -2.70 -8.17 -15.66
N PRO A 88 -3.70 -7.84 -16.51
CA PRO A 88 -5.00 -7.35 -16.06
C PRO A 88 -5.71 -8.33 -15.14
N ASP A 89 -5.32 -9.60 -15.13
CA ASP A 89 -5.92 -10.64 -14.33
C ASP A 89 -5.08 -11.03 -13.09
N SER A 90 -4.04 -10.25 -12.80
CA SER A 90 -3.32 -10.37 -11.53
C SER A 90 -4.12 -9.74 -10.38
N PRO A 91 -4.41 -10.48 -9.29
CA PRO A 91 -5.09 -9.95 -8.11
C PRO A 91 -4.20 -8.92 -7.38
N TRP A 92 -2.89 -9.09 -7.39
CA TRP A 92 -1.95 -8.09 -6.88
C TRP A 92 -1.87 -6.87 -7.81
N GLY A 93 -1.90 -7.09 -9.12
CA GLY A 93 -1.96 -6.05 -10.14
C GLY A 93 -3.22 -5.19 -10.02
N TYR A 94 -4.38 -5.80 -9.73
CA TYR A 94 -5.62 -5.12 -9.41
C TYR A 94 -5.56 -4.38 -8.07
N GLY A 95 -5.03 -5.02 -7.02
CA GLY A 95 -4.81 -4.36 -5.74
C GLY A 95 -3.99 -3.07 -5.88
N ASN A 96 -2.87 -3.15 -6.59
CA ASN A 96 -2.03 -2.00 -6.90
C ASN A 96 -2.71 -1.00 -7.85
N TYR A 97 -3.57 -1.44 -8.78
CA TYR A 97 -4.36 -0.53 -9.62
C TYR A 97 -5.20 0.42 -8.75
N THR A 98 -5.84 -0.13 -7.71
CA THR A 98 -6.62 0.68 -6.75
C THR A 98 -5.77 1.63 -5.90
N LEU A 99 -4.44 1.48 -5.92
CA LEU A 99 -3.47 2.28 -5.18
C LEU A 99 -2.54 3.11 -6.09
N SER A 100 -2.69 3.01 -7.41
CA SER A 100 -1.97 3.83 -8.41
C SER A 100 -2.95 4.71 -9.19
N VAL A 101 -3.93 4.09 -9.85
CA VAL A 101 -4.86 4.77 -10.75
C VAL A 101 -5.93 5.55 -10.01
N VAL A 102 -6.50 4.96 -8.97
CA VAL A 102 -7.51 5.64 -8.15
C VAL A 102 -6.92 6.90 -7.47
N PRO A 103 -5.71 6.85 -6.84
CA PRO A 103 -5.04 8.07 -6.42
C PRO A 103 -4.75 9.05 -7.55
N TRP A 104 -4.29 8.58 -8.72
CA TRP A 104 -4.09 9.46 -9.88
C TRP A 104 -5.37 10.23 -10.27
N LEU A 105 -6.51 9.54 -10.33
CA LEU A 105 -7.81 10.17 -10.59
C LEU A 105 -8.18 11.18 -9.50
N GLY A 106 -7.96 10.85 -8.22
CA GLY A 106 -8.17 11.77 -7.11
C GLY A 106 -7.28 13.01 -7.19
N ALA A 107 -6.00 12.82 -7.54
CA ALA A 107 -5.01 13.88 -7.73
C ALA A 107 -5.37 14.79 -8.92
N ALA A 108 -5.86 14.22 -10.02
CA ALA A 108 -6.29 14.97 -11.19
C ALA A 108 -7.46 15.89 -10.87
N VAL A 109 -8.46 15.40 -10.14
CA VAL A 109 -9.58 16.23 -9.67
C VAL A 109 -9.12 17.32 -8.69
N ALA A 110 -8.09 17.03 -7.89
CA ALA A 110 -7.47 18.01 -6.99
C ALA A 110 -6.52 19.01 -7.68
N GLY A 111 -6.28 18.87 -9.00
CA GLY A 111 -5.35 19.72 -9.74
C GLY A 111 -3.87 19.46 -9.45
N VAL A 112 -3.53 18.34 -8.80
CA VAL A 112 -2.14 17.96 -8.45
C VAL A 112 -1.42 17.35 -9.65
N VAL A 113 -2.15 16.65 -10.53
CA VAL A 113 -1.62 16.02 -11.75
C VAL A 113 -2.54 16.32 -12.94
N PRO A 114 -2.09 16.17 -14.20
CA PRO A 114 -2.97 16.35 -15.35
C PRO A 114 -4.10 15.31 -15.39
N ALA A 115 -5.28 15.74 -15.85
CA ALA A 115 -6.43 14.86 -16.08
C ALA A 115 -6.26 14.07 -17.40
N LEU A 116 -5.34 13.10 -17.39
CA LEU A 116 -5.12 12.22 -18.53
C LEU A 116 -6.21 11.15 -18.63
N PRO A 117 -6.66 10.79 -19.84
CA PRO A 117 -7.49 9.60 -20.04
C PRO A 117 -6.73 8.35 -19.58
N VAL A 118 -7.43 7.45 -18.89
CA VAL A 118 -6.89 6.15 -18.47
C VAL A 118 -7.16 5.14 -19.57
N ALA A 119 -6.14 4.41 -20.01
CA ALA A 119 -6.30 3.38 -21.02
C ALA A 119 -7.13 2.19 -20.49
N ASP A 120 -7.96 1.64 -21.37
CA ASP A 120 -8.75 0.45 -21.12
C ASP A 120 -7.85 -0.80 -20.95
N PRO A 121 -8.34 -1.86 -20.27
CA PRO A 121 -7.60 -3.12 -20.21
C PRO A 121 -7.33 -3.67 -21.61
N PRO A 122 -6.09 -4.13 -21.90
CA PRO A 122 -5.71 -4.61 -23.24
C PRO A 122 -6.44 -5.90 -23.64
N THR A 123 -6.97 -6.62 -22.64
CA THR A 123 -7.74 -7.85 -22.79
C THR A 123 -8.92 -7.82 -21.83
N ARG A 124 -9.92 -8.67 -22.06
CA ARG A 124 -11.01 -8.85 -21.10
C ARG A 124 -10.43 -9.37 -19.79
N SER A 125 -10.76 -8.70 -18.69
CA SER A 125 -10.36 -9.09 -17.35
C SER A 125 -11.55 -9.57 -16.50
N ARG A 126 -11.24 -10.39 -15.50
CA ARG A 126 -12.11 -10.74 -14.38
C ARG A 126 -12.36 -9.58 -13.42
N PHE A 127 -11.45 -8.61 -13.38
CA PHE A 127 -11.55 -7.41 -12.57
C PHE A 127 -12.20 -6.25 -13.34
N ARG A 128 -12.87 -5.35 -12.61
CA ARG A 128 -13.49 -4.15 -13.18
C ARG A 128 -12.54 -2.97 -13.06
N TYR A 129 -12.08 -2.49 -14.21
CA TYR A 129 -11.23 -1.32 -14.36
C TYR A 129 -12.02 -0.11 -14.84
N VAL A 130 -11.40 1.07 -14.83
CA VAL A 130 -11.88 2.19 -15.64
C VAL A 130 -11.96 1.74 -17.10
N THR A 131 -13.08 2.03 -17.74
CA THR A 131 -13.28 1.70 -19.16
C THR A 131 -14.03 2.85 -19.84
N GLY A 132 -13.52 3.33 -20.97
CA GLY A 132 -14.07 4.48 -21.67
C GLY A 132 -14.17 5.74 -20.80
N GLY A 133 -13.21 5.92 -19.88
CA GLY A 133 -13.20 7.03 -18.91
C GLY A 133 -14.23 6.92 -17.77
N THR A 134 -14.99 5.82 -17.67
CA THR A 134 -15.96 5.61 -16.59
C THR A 134 -15.33 4.85 -15.44
N VAL A 135 -15.36 5.44 -14.24
CA VAL A 135 -14.90 4.80 -13.00
C VAL A 135 -15.96 3.80 -12.51
N PRO A 136 -15.60 2.54 -12.20
CA PRO A 136 -16.50 1.60 -11.54
C PRO A 136 -17.10 2.19 -10.26
N GLU A 137 -18.39 1.97 -10.03
CA GLU A 137 -19.15 2.55 -8.91
C GLU A 137 -18.48 2.27 -7.55
N GLU A 138 -17.99 1.05 -7.37
CA GLU A 138 -17.28 0.60 -6.18
C GLU A 138 -15.99 1.40 -5.89
N LEU A 139 -15.32 1.95 -6.90
CA LEU A 139 -14.09 2.73 -6.75
C LEU A 139 -14.35 4.24 -6.56
N VAL A 140 -15.56 4.74 -6.81
CA VAL A 140 -15.91 6.17 -6.66
C VAL A 140 -15.63 6.71 -5.25
N PRO A 141 -15.98 6.01 -4.15
CA PRO A 141 -15.65 6.47 -2.81
C PRO A 141 -14.14 6.60 -2.57
N ALA A 142 -13.35 5.67 -3.13
CA ALA A 142 -11.90 5.71 -3.01
C ALA A 142 -11.30 6.90 -3.77
N VAL A 143 -11.78 7.21 -4.98
CA VAL A 143 -11.40 8.43 -5.72
C VAL A 143 -11.70 9.69 -4.90
N ALA A 144 -12.87 9.73 -4.24
CA ALA A 144 -13.26 10.86 -3.41
C ALA A 144 -12.36 11.05 -2.17
N ASP A 145 -11.97 9.95 -1.52
CA ASP A 145 -11.04 9.99 -0.37
C ASP A 145 -9.62 10.37 -0.81
N TRP A 146 -9.14 9.85 -1.94
CA TRP A 146 -7.86 10.27 -2.50
C TRP A 146 -7.85 11.75 -2.88
N ARG A 147 -8.92 12.25 -3.49
CA ARG A 147 -9.11 13.68 -3.75
C ARG A 147 -9.01 14.50 -2.46
N ALA A 148 -9.65 14.05 -1.37
CA ALA A 148 -9.59 14.74 -0.08
C ALA A 148 -8.16 14.77 0.48
N TYR A 149 -7.41 13.67 0.36
CA TYR A 149 -5.98 13.64 0.69
C TYR A 149 -5.21 14.66 -0.14
N PHE A 150 -5.38 14.69 -1.47
CA PHE A 150 -4.66 15.59 -2.35
C PHE A 150 -5.00 17.07 -2.09
N PHE A 151 -6.25 17.43 -1.79
CA PHE A 151 -6.58 18.78 -1.36
C PHE A 151 -5.89 19.17 -0.04
N LEU A 152 -5.87 18.26 0.93
CA LEU A 152 -5.19 18.49 2.20
C LEU A 152 -3.69 18.73 1.98
N VAL A 153 -3.02 17.89 1.18
CA VAL A 153 -1.59 18.05 0.94
C VAL A 153 -1.27 19.12 -0.09
N ALA A 154 -2.19 19.62 -0.92
CA ALA A 154 -1.91 20.74 -1.82
C ALA A 154 -2.09 22.11 -1.15
N GLY A 155 -3.05 22.24 -0.22
CA GLY A 155 -3.44 23.54 0.34
C GLY A 155 -3.43 23.64 1.88
N GLY A 156 -3.19 22.55 2.60
CA GLY A 156 -3.23 22.53 4.07
C GLY A 156 -1.93 23.01 4.74
N ASP A 157 -1.98 23.18 6.06
CA ASP A 157 -0.78 23.26 6.89
C ASP A 157 -0.27 21.83 7.17
N LEU A 158 0.98 21.56 6.80
CA LEU A 158 1.66 20.26 7.03
C LEU A 158 2.76 20.34 8.08
N THR A 159 2.75 21.37 8.93
CA THR A 159 3.64 21.42 10.11
C THR A 159 3.47 20.16 10.97
N ASP A 160 2.25 19.63 11.05
CA ASP A 160 1.99 18.28 11.54
C ASP A 160 1.71 17.31 10.38
N PRO A 161 2.52 16.27 10.14
CA PRO A 161 2.32 15.32 9.05
C PRO A 161 1.21 14.29 9.36
N GLU A 162 0.74 14.20 10.61
CA GLU A 162 -0.21 13.17 11.03
C GLU A 162 -1.57 13.24 10.32
N PRO A 163 -2.22 14.42 10.14
CA PRO A 163 -3.46 14.53 9.38
C PRO A 163 -3.33 14.04 7.93
N ALA A 164 -2.24 14.39 7.23
CA ALA A 164 -1.99 13.92 5.87
C ALA A 164 -1.85 12.39 5.83
N ARG A 165 -1.14 11.82 6.80
CA ARG A 165 -0.98 10.37 6.92
C ARG A 165 -2.30 9.66 7.19
N LEU A 166 -3.14 10.19 8.08
CA LEU A 166 -4.49 9.65 8.35
C LEU A 166 -5.39 9.70 7.12
N ALA A 167 -5.35 10.80 6.37
CA ALA A 167 -6.11 10.95 5.13
C ALA A 167 -5.65 9.96 4.05
N LEU A 168 -4.33 9.80 3.86
CA LEU A 168 -3.77 8.78 2.95
C LEU A 168 -4.24 7.38 3.34
N TRP A 169 -4.13 7.05 4.63
CA TRP A 169 -4.51 5.74 5.16
C TRP A 169 -6.00 5.45 4.99
N LYS A 170 -6.85 6.46 5.21
CA LYS A 170 -8.29 6.35 4.90
C LYS A 170 -8.51 6.01 3.43
N ALA A 171 -7.93 6.77 2.51
CA ALA A 171 -8.08 6.55 1.07
C ALA A 171 -7.54 5.17 0.63
N HIS A 172 -6.37 4.79 1.14
CA HIS A 172 -5.76 3.48 0.92
C HIS A 172 -6.69 2.35 1.38
N LYS A 173 -7.28 2.48 2.58
CA LYS A 173 -8.22 1.49 3.09
C LYS A 173 -9.48 1.41 2.22
N THR A 174 -10.07 2.54 1.85
CA THR A 174 -11.26 2.56 0.98
C THR A 174 -10.98 1.86 -0.35
N SER A 175 -9.79 2.04 -0.93
CA SER A 175 -9.34 1.27 -2.10
C SER A 175 -9.28 -0.24 -1.84
N LEU A 176 -8.63 -0.67 -0.75
CA LEU A 176 -8.45 -2.10 -0.47
C LEU A 176 -9.74 -2.80 0.02
N ASP A 177 -10.69 -2.09 0.60
CA ASP A 177 -12.00 -2.67 0.93
C ASP A 177 -12.73 -3.14 -0.34
N VAL A 178 -12.55 -2.45 -1.47
CA VAL A 178 -13.05 -2.89 -2.79
C VAL A 178 -12.34 -4.16 -3.24
N VAL A 179 -11.01 -4.20 -3.11
CA VAL A 179 -10.19 -5.38 -3.45
C VAL A 179 -10.62 -6.59 -2.64
N VAL A 180 -10.85 -6.43 -1.33
CA VAL A 180 -11.35 -7.50 -0.45
C VAL A 180 -12.70 -8.01 -0.91
N GLY A 181 -13.62 -7.11 -1.30
CA GLY A 181 -14.92 -7.49 -1.86
C GLY A 181 -14.77 -8.31 -3.12
N VAL A 182 -13.96 -7.85 -4.09
CA VAL A 182 -13.78 -8.53 -5.37
C VAL A 182 -13.09 -9.89 -5.21
N LEU A 183 -12.07 -10.00 -4.34
CA LEU A 183 -11.36 -11.26 -4.06
C LEU A 183 -12.21 -12.31 -3.34
N ALA A 184 -13.39 -11.95 -2.84
CA ALA A 184 -14.34 -12.90 -2.28
C ALA A 184 -15.11 -13.66 -3.37
N ASP A 185 -15.30 -13.04 -4.54
CA ASP A 185 -16.21 -13.53 -5.58
C ASP A 185 -15.47 -13.93 -6.87
N VAL A 186 -14.29 -13.36 -7.14
CA VAL A 186 -13.52 -13.64 -8.35
C VAL A 186 -12.91 -15.04 -8.32
N ASP A 187 -12.89 -15.71 -9.47
CA ASP A 187 -12.14 -16.94 -9.67
C ASP A 187 -10.63 -16.66 -9.56
N THR A 188 -9.98 -17.31 -8.60
CA THR A 188 -8.55 -17.21 -8.33
C THR A 188 -7.76 -18.46 -8.71
N ASP A 189 -8.38 -19.47 -9.34
CA ASP A 189 -7.75 -20.75 -9.70
C ASP A 189 -6.41 -20.63 -10.46
N PRO A 190 -6.18 -19.61 -11.30
CA PRO A 190 -4.88 -19.43 -11.95
C PRO A 190 -3.72 -19.05 -11.01
N TRP A 191 -4.00 -18.75 -9.74
CA TRP A 191 -3.02 -18.30 -8.76
C TRP A 191 -2.83 -19.33 -7.64
N PRO A 192 -1.62 -19.49 -7.08
CA PRO A 192 -1.41 -20.38 -5.95
C PRO A 192 -2.29 -20.00 -4.75
N ASP A 193 -3.00 -20.97 -4.18
CA ASP A 193 -3.90 -20.77 -3.04
C ASP A 193 -3.21 -20.10 -1.85
N LEU A 194 -1.95 -20.45 -1.60
CA LEU A 194 -1.16 -19.88 -0.50
C LEU A 194 -0.89 -18.39 -0.75
N GLU A 195 -0.59 -17.98 -1.98
CA GLU A 195 -0.39 -16.59 -2.37
C GLU A 195 -1.70 -15.79 -2.28
N VAL A 196 -2.82 -16.35 -2.72
CA VAL A 196 -4.15 -15.72 -2.59
C VAL A 196 -4.52 -15.56 -1.11
N THR A 197 -4.21 -16.56 -0.28
CA THR A 197 -4.38 -16.50 1.17
C THR A 197 -3.51 -15.42 1.78
N PHE A 198 -2.26 -15.29 1.34
CA PHE A 198 -1.36 -14.22 1.77
C PHE A 198 -1.91 -12.84 1.39
N LEU A 199 -2.41 -12.63 0.17
CA LEU A 199 -3.05 -11.38 -0.24
C LEU A 199 -4.28 -11.03 0.62
N ARG A 200 -5.15 -12.01 0.90
CA ARG A 200 -6.31 -11.82 1.80
C ARG A 200 -5.87 -11.45 3.21
N GLY A 201 -4.82 -12.09 3.70
CA GLY A 201 -4.18 -11.75 4.97
C GLY A 201 -3.59 -10.35 4.97
N TRP A 202 -2.95 -9.95 3.87
CA TRP A 202 -2.32 -8.65 3.71
C TRP A 202 -3.37 -7.54 3.77
N CYS A 203 -4.51 -7.71 3.09
CA CYS A 203 -5.63 -6.77 3.18
C CYS A 203 -6.15 -6.62 4.62
N ARG A 204 -6.17 -7.71 5.40
CA ARG A 204 -6.50 -7.67 6.84
C ARG A 204 -5.43 -7.02 7.70
N MET A 205 -4.15 -7.18 7.36
CA MET A 205 -3.06 -6.52 8.05
C MET A 205 -3.13 -5.00 7.86
N VAL A 206 -3.53 -4.55 6.67
CA VAL A 206 -3.72 -3.13 6.36
C VAL A 206 -4.73 -2.46 7.30
N ASP A 207 -5.75 -3.16 7.80
CA ASP A 207 -6.66 -2.57 8.80
C ASP A 207 -5.96 -2.17 10.11
N TYR A 208 -4.91 -2.91 10.50
CA TYR A 208 -4.10 -2.58 11.67
C TYR A 208 -3.15 -1.41 11.36
N LEU A 209 -2.52 -1.42 10.18
CA LEU A 209 -1.64 -0.33 9.75
C LEU A 209 -2.40 1.00 9.59
N TRP A 210 -3.60 0.93 9.03
CA TRP A 210 -4.55 2.03 8.89
C TRP A 210 -4.87 2.65 10.25
N ALA A 211 -5.34 1.82 11.19
CA ALA A 211 -5.71 2.28 12.52
C ALA A 211 -4.54 2.96 13.25
N ALA A 212 -3.32 2.51 12.98
CA ALA A 212 -2.12 3.04 13.60
C ALA A 212 -1.51 4.26 12.90
N ALA A 213 -2.08 4.70 11.76
CA ALA A 213 -1.45 5.70 10.89
C ALA A 213 0.02 5.38 10.63
N TRP A 214 0.29 4.14 10.19
CA TRP A 214 1.64 3.64 9.98
C TRP A 214 2.47 4.54 9.04
N PRO A 215 3.70 4.93 9.37
CA PRO A 215 4.48 5.79 8.48
C PRO A 215 4.83 5.06 7.18
N THR A 216 4.70 5.74 6.05
CA THR A 216 4.97 5.21 4.69
C THR A 216 5.90 6.11 3.90
N ASP A 217 6.62 6.99 4.58
CA ASP A 217 7.63 7.86 3.99
C ASP A 217 8.93 7.10 3.63
N PHE A 218 9.81 7.75 2.87
CA PHE A 218 11.02 7.11 2.36
C PHE A 218 11.93 6.61 3.49
N THR A 219 12.11 7.42 4.54
CA THR A 219 13.00 7.10 5.67
C THR A 219 12.48 5.88 6.41
N PHE A 220 11.17 5.86 6.68
CA PHE A 220 10.55 4.74 7.38
C PHE A 220 10.58 3.46 6.54
N MET A 221 10.20 3.55 5.26
CA MET A 221 10.13 2.38 4.38
C MET A 221 11.50 1.72 4.19
N THR A 222 12.55 2.50 3.97
CA THR A 222 13.92 1.97 3.82
C THR A 222 14.47 1.37 5.12
N ALA A 223 14.06 1.85 6.29
CA ALA A 223 14.50 1.32 7.58
C ALA A 223 13.73 0.07 8.05
N HIS A 224 12.43 -0.03 7.70
CA HIS A 224 11.52 -0.98 8.34
C HIS A 224 10.61 -1.77 7.40
N GLY A 225 10.44 -1.33 6.14
CA GLY A 225 9.41 -1.85 5.24
C GLY A 225 9.91 -2.83 4.16
N LEU A 226 11.18 -2.77 3.78
CA LEU A 226 11.66 -3.48 2.57
C LEU A 226 12.04 -4.96 2.80
N ASP A 227 12.33 -5.39 4.03
CA ASP A 227 12.89 -6.71 4.34
C ASP A 227 11.93 -7.64 5.11
N VAL A 228 10.65 -7.28 5.16
CA VAL A 228 9.60 -8.01 5.90
C VAL A 228 8.63 -8.77 4.99
N LEU A 229 8.78 -8.67 3.68
CA LEU A 229 7.90 -9.28 2.68
C LEU A 229 8.61 -10.45 1.97
N PRO A 230 7.85 -11.42 1.43
CA PRO A 230 8.42 -12.54 0.70
C PRO A 230 8.96 -12.08 -0.66
N GLU A 231 10.15 -12.56 -1.01
CA GLU A 231 10.89 -12.19 -2.23
C GLU A 231 10.57 -13.07 -3.45
N SER A 232 9.59 -13.95 -3.28
CA SER A 232 9.02 -14.80 -4.32
C SER A 232 7.52 -14.97 -4.08
N LEU A 233 6.80 -15.50 -5.07
CA LEU A 233 5.44 -15.99 -4.87
C LEU A 233 5.45 -17.16 -3.87
N LEU A 234 4.41 -17.22 -3.04
CA LEU A 234 4.17 -18.33 -2.13
C LEU A 234 3.35 -19.40 -2.84
N THR A 235 4.05 -20.38 -3.41
CA THR A 235 3.46 -21.47 -4.19
C THR A 235 3.17 -22.69 -3.32
N SER A 236 4.01 -22.95 -2.32
CA SER A 236 3.88 -24.09 -1.42
C SER A 236 4.32 -23.75 0.01
N PRO A 237 3.96 -24.58 1.01
CA PRO A 237 4.40 -24.36 2.39
C PRO A 237 5.92 -24.33 2.55
N GLU A 238 6.69 -25.06 1.72
CA GLU A 238 8.16 -25.06 1.77
C GLU A 238 8.75 -23.67 1.46
N ASP A 239 8.06 -22.83 0.69
CA ASP A 239 8.50 -21.45 0.42
C ASP A 239 8.62 -20.63 1.71
N LEU A 240 7.81 -20.93 2.73
CA LEU A 240 7.88 -20.27 4.04
C LEU A 240 9.19 -20.59 4.77
N ASP A 241 9.69 -21.81 4.62
CA ASP A 241 10.92 -22.26 5.26
C ASP A 241 12.17 -21.72 4.58
N ALA A 242 12.06 -21.31 3.32
CA ALA A 242 13.12 -20.60 2.59
C ALA A 242 13.22 -19.12 2.97
N LEU A 243 12.20 -18.53 3.59
CA LEU A 243 12.20 -17.09 3.93
C LEU A 243 13.21 -16.76 5.04
N PRO A 244 13.90 -15.60 4.97
CA PRO A 244 14.64 -15.05 6.09
C PRO A 244 13.76 -14.91 7.33
N ALA A 245 14.32 -15.07 8.53
CA ALA A 245 13.55 -15.14 9.78
C ALA A 245 12.58 -13.95 9.97
N LYS A 246 13.02 -12.74 9.64
CA LYS A 246 12.21 -11.51 9.76
C LYS A 246 11.01 -11.53 8.81
N ALA A 247 11.23 -11.85 7.53
CA ALA A 247 10.17 -11.97 6.53
C ALA A 247 9.23 -13.13 6.86
N ARG A 248 9.76 -14.27 7.30
CA ARG A 248 8.99 -15.45 7.69
C ARG A 248 8.00 -15.14 8.81
N GLY A 249 8.46 -14.49 9.89
CA GLY A 249 7.59 -14.12 11.01
C GLY A 249 6.43 -13.24 10.57
N ASN A 250 6.70 -12.23 9.75
CA ASN A 250 5.65 -11.37 9.20
C ASN A 250 4.69 -12.14 8.28
N VAL A 251 5.19 -12.94 7.34
CA VAL A 251 4.37 -13.73 6.41
C VAL A 251 3.46 -14.70 7.14
N VAL A 252 3.97 -15.41 8.15
CA VAL A 252 3.17 -16.32 8.99
C VAL A 252 2.07 -15.55 9.72
N ASN A 253 2.36 -14.37 10.26
CA ASN A 253 1.36 -13.53 10.92
C ASN A 253 0.27 -13.06 9.96
N VAL A 254 0.64 -12.70 8.73
CA VAL A 254 -0.29 -12.31 7.66
C VAL A 254 -1.18 -13.49 7.24
N LEU A 255 -0.61 -14.69 7.05
CA LEU A 255 -1.38 -15.91 6.75
C LEU A 255 -2.33 -16.29 7.89
N ARG A 256 -1.90 -16.11 9.15
CA ARG A 256 -2.74 -16.32 10.33
C ARG A 256 -3.90 -15.32 10.37
N LEU A 257 -3.66 -14.06 10.00
CA LEU A 257 -4.72 -13.06 9.88
C LEU A 257 -5.74 -13.46 8.82
N ALA A 258 -5.31 -14.00 7.67
CA ALA A 258 -6.20 -14.45 6.59
C ALA A 258 -7.22 -15.49 7.08
N THR A 259 -6.76 -16.44 7.88
CA THR A 259 -7.54 -17.59 8.37
C THR A 259 -8.26 -17.32 9.69
N THR A 260 -7.98 -16.20 10.37
CA THR A 260 -8.65 -15.82 11.62
C THR A 260 -10.17 -15.66 11.41
N PRO A 261 -11.03 -16.26 12.25
CA PRO A 261 -12.48 -16.09 12.11
C PRO A 261 -12.91 -14.62 12.18
N ARG A 262 -13.89 -14.21 11.35
CA ARG A 262 -14.34 -12.82 11.22
C ARG A 262 -14.67 -12.15 12.57
N TRP A 263 -15.33 -12.86 13.49
CA TRP A 263 -15.67 -12.32 14.81
C TRP A 263 -14.43 -12.01 15.66
N ARG A 264 -13.43 -12.91 15.65
CA ARG A 264 -12.18 -12.75 16.41
C ARG A 264 -11.33 -11.64 15.81
N TYR A 265 -11.25 -11.62 14.48
CA TYR A 265 -10.61 -10.53 13.75
C TYR A 265 -11.24 -9.18 14.09
N GLY A 266 -12.57 -9.08 14.05
CA GLY A 266 -13.30 -7.85 14.36
C GLY A 266 -13.10 -7.38 15.80
N LEU A 267 -13.10 -8.31 16.77
CA LEU A 267 -12.79 -7.98 18.17
C LEU A 267 -11.35 -7.46 18.33
N ASN A 268 -10.37 -8.16 17.77
CA ASN A 268 -8.96 -7.75 17.85
C ASN A 268 -8.75 -6.36 17.22
N LEU A 269 -9.35 -6.11 16.06
CA LEU A 269 -9.25 -4.83 15.37
C LEU A 269 -9.95 -3.71 16.13
N LEU A 270 -11.08 -3.99 16.78
CA LEU A 270 -11.77 -3.02 17.65
C LEU A 270 -10.87 -2.60 18.82
N LEU A 271 -10.22 -3.56 19.48
CA LEU A 271 -9.28 -3.29 20.56
C LEU A 271 -8.07 -2.49 20.06
N TRP A 272 -7.52 -2.87 18.91
CA TRP A 272 -6.40 -2.15 18.30
C TRP A 272 -6.75 -0.71 17.95
N ARG A 273 -7.90 -0.47 17.30
CA ARG A 273 -8.40 0.88 17.00
C ARG A 273 -8.57 1.72 18.26
N ARG A 274 -8.99 1.10 19.37
CA ARG A 274 -9.10 1.78 20.67
C ARG A 274 -7.74 2.24 21.19
N ILE A 275 -6.72 1.39 21.10
CA ILE A 275 -5.33 1.74 21.47
C ILE A 275 -4.84 2.90 20.62
N MET A 276 -5.03 2.80 19.30
CA MET A 276 -4.47 3.74 18.33
C MET A 276 -5.21 5.08 18.26
N ARG A 277 -6.15 5.38 19.16
CA ARG A 277 -6.82 6.70 19.22
C ARG A 277 -5.86 7.80 19.65
N THR A 278 -4.87 7.48 20.49
CA THR A 278 -3.91 8.46 21.00
C THR A 278 -2.66 8.52 20.13
N ARG A 279 -2.14 9.74 19.90
CA ARG A 279 -0.87 9.97 19.19
C ARG A 279 0.30 9.24 19.86
N GLU A 280 0.38 9.27 21.18
CA GLU A 280 1.40 8.54 21.96
C GLU A 280 1.48 7.05 21.60
N ALA A 281 0.33 6.40 21.37
CA ALA A 281 0.31 4.99 20.97
C ALA A 281 0.78 4.81 19.50
N ARG A 282 0.39 5.72 18.60
CA ARG A 282 0.82 5.69 17.19
C ARG A 282 2.31 5.97 17.03
N ASP A 283 2.88 6.86 17.84
CA ASP A 283 4.33 7.10 17.89
C ASP A 283 5.11 5.87 18.36
N ARG A 284 4.45 4.97 19.11
CA ARG A 284 5.00 3.68 19.57
C ARG A 284 4.46 2.48 18.78
N VAL A 285 4.02 2.68 17.54
CA VAL A 285 3.36 1.63 16.76
C VAL A 285 4.21 0.39 16.58
N LEU A 286 5.50 0.52 16.26
CA LEU A 286 6.41 -0.62 16.02
C LEU A 286 6.44 -1.62 17.20
N PRO A 287 6.80 -1.21 18.43
CA PRO A 287 6.82 -2.13 19.57
C PRO A 287 5.42 -2.62 19.98
N LEU A 288 4.36 -1.81 19.80
CA LEU A 288 3.00 -2.25 20.12
C LEU A 288 2.46 -3.28 19.11
N LEU A 289 2.83 -3.14 17.83
CA LEU A 289 2.45 -4.08 16.77
C LEU A 289 3.20 -5.41 16.97
N ASP A 290 4.51 -5.37 17.27
CA ASP A 290 5.29 -6.57 17.64
C ASP A 290 4.66 -7.29 18.84
N ALA A 291 4.28 -6.55 19.89
CA ALA A 291 3.65 -7.11 21.08
C ALA A 291 2.29 -7.80 20.80
N VAL A 292 1.57 -7.37 19.77
CA VAL A 292 0.27 -7.94 19.36
C VAL A 292 0.45 -9.15 18.46
N PHE A 293 1.39 -9.10 17.52
CA PHE A 293 1.56 -10.12 16.49
C PHE A 293 2.61 -11.19 16.83
N ASP A 294 3.59 -10.87 17.65
CA ASP A 294 4.64 -11.78 18.11
C ASP A 294 4.85 -11.69 19.65
N PRO A 295 3.89 -12.18 20.44
CA PRO A 295 3.97 -12.08 21.90
C PRO A 295 5.07 -12.98 22.46
N ARG A 296 6.11 -12.38 23.05
CA ARG A 296 7.30 -13.08 23.58
C ARG A 296 7.62 -12.64 25.01
N PRO A 297 8.30 -13.45 25.85
CA PRO A 297 8.58 -13.08 27.24
C PRO A 297 9.33 -11.75 27.40
N ASP A 298 10.21 -11.42 26.46
CA ASP A 298 11.03 -10.21 26.42
C ASP A 298 10.24 -8.93 26.08
N ASN A 299 9.13 -9.01 25.33
CA ASN A 299 8.25 -7.87 25.06
C ASN A 299 7.09 -7.69 26.06
N ALA A 300 7.18 -8.32 27.25
CA ALA A 300 6.14 -8.26 28.27
C ALA A 300 5.78 -6.83 28.73
N ALA A 301 6.75 -5.91 28.74
CA ALA A 301 6.50 -4.51 29.07
C ALA A 301 5.59 -3.82 28.04
N GLU A 302 5.78 -4.10 26.75
CA GLU A 302 4.96 -3.57 25.66
C GLU A 302 3.56 -4.17 25.67
N ARG A 303 3.43 -5.47 25.97
CA ARG A 303 2.11 -6.08 26.19
C ARG A 303 1.34 -5.44 27.35
N ARG A 304 2.03 -5.05 28.43
CA ARG A 304 1.41 -4.27 29.52
C ARG A 304 1.06 -2.85 29.07
N ALA A 305 1.86 -2.24 28.19
CA ALA A 305 1.56 -0.93 27.61
C ALA A 305 0.29 -0.96 26.74
N VAL A 306 0.10 -1.99 25.91
CA VAL A 306 -1.14 -2.25 25.16
C VAL A 306 -2.36 -2.20 26.09
N LEU A 307 -2.32 -2.89 27.23
CA LEU A 307 -3.41 -2.88 28.22
C LEU A 307 -3.63 -1.49 28.83
N ARG A 308 -2.57 -0.73 29.11
CA ARG A 308 -2.69 0.65 29.62
C ARG A 308 -3.40 1.57 28.62
N HIS A 309 -3.04 1.49 27.33
CA HIS A 309 -3.70 2.28 26.30
C HIS A 309 -5.17 1.88 26.11
N LEU A 310 -5.52 0.59 26.24
CA LEU A 310 -6.91 0.14 26.20
C LEU A 310 -7.78 0.75 27.32
N LEU A 311 -7.20 0.94 28.50
CA LEU A 311 -7.91 1.45 29.68
C LEU A 311 -8.03 2.99 29.70
N ARG A 312 -7.23 3.69 28.87
CA ARG A 312 -7.38 5.14 28.68
C ARG A 312 -8.68 5.40 27.88
N ARG A 313 -9.43 6.42 28.30
CA ARG A 313 -10.69 6.84 27.66
C ARG A 313 -10.43 7.85 26.56
#